data_AF-A0A916FJY0-F1
#
_entry.id   AF-A0A916FJY0-F1
#
_cell.length_a   1.000
_cell.length_b   1.000
_cell.length_c   1.000
_cell.angle_alpha   90.00
_cell.angle_beta   90.00
_cell.angle_gamma   90.00
#
_symmetry.space_group_name_H-M   'P 1'
#
loop_
_entity.id
_entity.type
_entity.pdbx_description
1 polymer ?
#
loop_
_entity_poly.entity_id
_entity_poly.type
_entity_poly.pdbx_seq_one_letter_code
_entity_poly.pdbx_strand_id
1 'polypeptide(L)'
;MKNRTHGVRRYSTLMGAAFVPLAVQEPVNEGNIALIVFIVAVGLTLLLAGGLAVMMWLLSLRSPHANIGAEPKVTQKREVLPEGVHLPAPSLQPLILAIGMTITVFGMVFRGLAISLAEGFSLPVIMLLGLVVTLAGFIGWIREGRKEAQPH
;
A
#
# COMPACT_ATOMS: atom_id res chain seq x y z
N MET A 1 -18.75 19.18 95.79
CA MET A 1 -17.90 18.12 95.21
C MET A 1 -17.73 18.46 93.73
N LYS A 2 -16.61 19.08 93.30
CA LYS A 2 -15.29 18.48 92.98
C LYS A 2 -15.39 17.61 91.71
N ASN A 3 -15.14 18.12 90.49
CA ASN A 3 -13.86 18.48 89.82
C ASN A 3 -13.52 17.40 88.76
N ARG A 4 -13.22 17.85 87.53
CA ARG A 4 -12.19 17.29 86.61
C ARG A 4 -12.39 15.84 86.07
N THR A 5 -11.95 15.41 84.88
CA THR A 5 -11.18 15.96 83.75
C THR A 5 -11.06 14.88 82.67
N HIS A 6 -10.84 15.33 81.43
CA HIS A 6 -9.92 14.80 80.42
C HIS A 6 -9.96 13.34 79.94
N GLY A 7 -9.90 13.24 78.61
CA GLY A 7 -9.16 12.23 77.87
C GLY A 7 -10.05 11.44 76.91
N VAL A 8 -9.72 11.10 75.67
CA VAL A 8 -8.46 11.07 74.90
C VAL A 8 -8.93 10.94 73.43
N ARG A 9 -8.60 11.88 72.53
CA ARG A 9 -7.56 11.77 71.48
C ARG A 9 -7.86 10.77 70.34
N ARG A 10 -8.24 11.37 69.19
CA ARG A 10 -7.79 11.19 67.79
C ARG A 10 -7.57 9.79 67.17
N TYR A 11 -7.80 9.81 65.85
CA TYR A 11 -7.28 8.96 64.76
C TYR A 11 -8.16 7.80 64.32
N SER A 12 -8.89 8.02 63.22
CA SER A 12 -8.80 7.15 62.04
C SER A 12 -9.35 7.86 60.83
N THR A 13 -8.48 8.68 60.24
CA THR A 13 -8.33 8.83 58.80
C THR A 13 -8.33 7.45 58.14
N LEU A 14 -9.49 6.99 57.66
CA LEU A 14 -9.57 5.93 56.68
C LEU A 14 -10.32 6.48 55.48
N MET A 15 -9.51 6.92 54.52
CA MET A 15 -9.72 6.78 53.09
C MET A 15 -11.17 7.03 52.66
N GLY A 16 -11.53 8.25 52.28
CA GLY A 16 -10.90 8.85 51.12
C GLY A 16 -11.00 7.90 49.94
N ALA A 17 -12.18 7.32 49.70
CA ALA A 17 -12.58 6.88 48.37
C ALA A 17 -12.49 8.12 47.50
N ALA A 18 -11.32 8.32 46.92
CA ALA A 18 -11.07 9.31 45.90
C ALA A 18 -12.09 9.01 44.81
N PHE A 19 -13.15 9.83 44.78
CA PHE A 19 -13.81 10.18 43.54
C PHE A 19 -12.69 10.70 42.65
N VAL A 20 -12.05 9.80 41.91
CA VAL A 20 -11.29 10.16 40.73
C VAL A 20 -12.33 10.84 39.86
N PRO A 21 -12.26 12.17 39.64
CA PRO A 21 -13.17 12.79 38.71
C PRO A 21 -12.97 12.04 37.41
N LEU A 22 -14.05 11.45 36.87
CA LEU A 22 -14.05 10.93 35.51
C LEU A 22 -13.43 12.04 34.67
N ALA A 23 -12.22 11.78 34.18
CA ALA A 23 -11.51 12.71 33.34
C ALA A 23 -12.50 13.15 32.27
N VAL A 24 -12.68 14.46 32.16
CA VAL A 24 -13.35 15.11 31.04
C VAL A 24 -12.78 14.44 29.79
N GLN A 25 -13.55 13.53 29.20
CA GLN A 25 -13.25 13.02 27.87
C GLN A 25 -13.47 14.22 26.96
N GLU A 26 -12.40 14.98 26.73
CA GLU A 26 -12.30 15.95 25.65
C GLU A 26 -12.96 15.31 24.43
N PRO A 27 -13.91 15.99 23.76
CA PRO A 27 -14.61 15.43 22.61
C PRO A 27 -13.55 14.98 21.61
N VAL A 28 -13.41 13.67 21.50
CA VAL A 28 -12.41 13.03 20.66
C VAL A 28 -12.70 13.51 19.25
N ASN A 29 -11.84 14.40 18.75
CA ASN A 29 -12.00 14.97 17.43
C ASN A 29 -11.86 13.82 16.41
N GLU A 30 -12.99 13.28 15.97
CA GLU A 30 -13.08 12.15 15.06
C GLU A 30 -12.24 12.38 13.79
N GLY A 31 -12.12 13.65 13.37
CA GLY A 31 -11.26 14.06 12.26
C GLY A 31 -9.78 13.76 12.48
N ASN A 32 -9.28 13.92 13.71
CA ASN A 32 -7.88 13.62 14.03
C ASN A 32 -7.61 12.11 14.06
N ILE A 33 -8.57 11.31 14.55
CA ILE A 33 -8.41 9.84 14.54
C ILE A 33 -8.42 9.31 13.11
N ALA A 34 -9.36 9.77 12.28
CA ALA A 34 -9.43 9.36 10.89
C ALA A 34 -8.13 9.71 10.13
N LEU A 35 -7.57 10.90 10.39
CA LEU A 35 -6.28 11.31 9.82
C LEU A 35 -5.12 10.42 10.28
N ILE A 36 -5.05 10.08 11.57
CA ILE A 36 -3.99 9.21 12.11
C ILE A 36 -4.08 7.81 11.49
N VAL A 37 -5.29 7.23 11.46
CA VAL A 37 -5.50 5.90 10.86
C VAL A 37 -5.14 5.92 9.38
N PHE A 38 -5.48 6.98 8.66
CA PHE A 38 -5.11 7.17 7.27
C PHE A 38 -3.59 7.24 7.07
N ILE A 39 -2.89 8.07 7.85
CA ILE A 39 -1.44 8.22 7.78
C ILE A 39 -0.75 6.90 8.10
N VAL A 40 -1.24 6.17 9.11
CA VAL A 40 -0.70 4.85 9.48
C VAL A 40 -0.95 3.84 8.37
N ALA A 41 -2.17 3.76 7.82
CA ALA A 41 -2.49 2.81 6.76
C ALA A 41 -1.68 3.08 5.48
N VAL A 42 -1.62 4.33 5.03
CA VAL A 42 -0.82 4.74 3.85
C VAL A 42 0.66 4.55 4.11
N GLY A 43 1.15 5.04 5.26
CA GLY A 43 2.54 4.96 5.65
C GLY A 43 3.03 3.52 5.75
N LEU A 44 2.25 2.63 6.38
CA LEU A 44 2.56 1.21 6.48
C LEU A 44 2.56 0.53 5.10
N THR A 45 1.58 0.85 4.25
CA THR A 45 1.50 0.28 2.90
C THR A 45 2.71 0.70 2.05
N LEU A 46 3.09 1.98 2.09
CA LEU A 46 4.26 2.49 1.39
C LEU A 46 5.57 1.92 1.96
N LEU A 47 5.65 1.76 3.28
CA LEU A 47 6.82 1.16 3.93
C LEU A 47 6.98 -0.30 3.53
N LEU A 48 5.89 -1.08 3.50
CA LEU A 48 5.91 -2.48 3.06
C LEU A 48 6.23 -2.59 1.57
N ALA A 49 5.57 -1.81 0.71
CA ALA A 49 5.79 -1.83 -0.73
C ALA A 49 7.21 -1.38 -1.10
N GLY A 50 7.68 -0.27 -0.51
CA GLY A 50 9.04 0.24 -0.68
C GLY A 50 10.08 -0.73 -0.13
N GLY A 51 9.84 -1.30 1.06
CA GLY A 51 10.69 -2.34 1.64
C GLY A 51 10.78 -3.57 0.75
N LEU A 52 9.66 -4.03 0.18
CA LEU A 52 9.62 -5.15 -0.75
C LEU A 52 10.37 -4.83 -2.05
N ALA A 53 10.18 -3.63 -2.61
CA ALA A 53 10.87 -3.18 -3.81
C ALA A 53 12.39 -3.10 -3.60
N VAL A 54 12.84 -2.52 -2.48
CA VAL A 54 14.26 -2.48 -2.09
C VAL A 54 14.80 -3.88 -1.87
N MET A 55 14.02 -4.76 -1.21
CA MET A 55 14.41 -6.15 -1.00
C MET A 55 14.55 -6.89 -2.35
N MET A 56 13.60 -6.73 -3.27
CA MET A 56 13.69 -7.31 -4.61
C MET A 56 14.87 -6.73 -5.40
N TRP A 57 15.18 -5.44 -5.27
CA TRP A 57 16.35 -4.83 -5.88
C TRP A 57 17.66 -5.39 -5.29
N LEU A 58 17.76 -5.52 -3.98
CA LEU A 58 18.91 -6.14 -3.30
C LEU A 58 19.08 -7.61 -3.67
N LEU A 59 17.97 -8.36 -3.76
CA LEU A 59 17.97 -9.73 -4.24
C LEU A 59 18.38 -9.79 -5.71
N SER A 60 17.98 -8.81 -6.54
CA SER A 60 18.43 -8.71 -7.93
C SER A 60 19.94 -8.45 -8.03
N LEU A 61 20.49 -7.60 -7.15
CA LEU A 61 21.94 -7.35 -7.07
C LEU A 61 22.72 -8.60 -6.62
N ARG A 62 22.11 -9.46 -5.79
CA ARG A 62 22.70 -10.73 -5.33
C ARG A 62 22.37 -11.92 -6.24
N SER A 63 21.36 -11.81 -7.08
CA SER A 63 20.95 -12.90 -7.96
C SER A 63 22.03 -13.13 -9.01
N PRO A 64 22.56 -14.37 -9.15
CA PRO A 64 23.58 -14.71 -10.14
C PRO A 64 23.13 -14.50 -11.60
N HIS A 65 21.87 -14.11 -11.82
CA HIS A 65 21.29 -13.88 -13.14
C HIS A 65 21.87 -12.67 -13.87
N ALA A 66 22.54 -11.75 -13.17
CA ALA A 66 23.33 -10.69 -13.82
C ALA A 66 24.55 -11.24 -14.59
N ASN A 67 25.00 -12.46 -14.29
CA ASN A 67 26.08 -13.15 -14.99
C ASN A 67 25.60 -14.17 -16.03
N ILE A 68 24.29 -14.33 -16.25
CA ILE A 68 23.76 -15.21 -17.32
C ILE A 68 23.98 -14.60 -18.73
N GLY A 69 24.34 -13.31 -18.81
CA GLY A 69 24.83 -12.66 -20.03
C GLY A 69 26.35 -12.55 -20.15
N ALA A 70 27.10 -12.92 -19.11
CA ALA A 70 28.55 -13.03 -19.16
C ALA A 70 28.93 -14.43 -19.66
N GLU A 71 28.32 -14.86 -20.77
CA GLU A 71 28.89 -15.98 -21.52
C GLU A 71 30.33 -15.61 -21.88
N PRO A 72 31.31 -16.52 -21.72
CA PRO A 72 32.56 -16.37 -22.46
C PRO A 72 32.18 -16.10 -23.92
N LYS A 73 32.93 -15.25 -24.63
CA LYS A 73 32.73 -14.92 -26.05
C LYS A 73 32.93 -16.16 -26.92
N VAL A 74 32.11 -17.17 -26.72
CA VAL A 74 31.87 -18.31 -27.58
C VAL A 74 30.93 -17.73 -28.61
N THR A 75 31.36 -17.74 -29.87
CA THR A 75 30.52 -17.43 -31.02
C THR A 75 29.14 -18.04 -30.77
N GLN A 76 28.13 -17.21 -30.46
CA GLN A 76 26.80 -17.70 -30.12
C GLN A 76 26.35 -18.59 -31.27
N LYS A 77 26.41 -19.90 -31.06
CA LYS A 77 25.76 -20.86 -31.93
C LYS A 77 24.30 -20.62 -31.64
N ARG A 78 23.65 -19.81 -32.49
CA ARG A 78 22.22 -19.48 -32.41
C ARG A 78 21.50 -20.75 -31.98
N GLU A 79 21.02 -20.77 -30.74
CA GLU A 79 20.32 -21.91 -30.21
C GLU A 79 19.08 -22.05 -31.08
N VAL A 80 19.10 -23.07 -31.94
CA VAL A 80 18.00 -23.32 -32.85
C VAL A 80 16.90 -23.85 -31.95
N LEU A 81 15.92 -23.00 -31.67
CA LEU A 81 14.71 -23.37 -30.94
C LEU A 81 14.16 -24.66 -31.55
N PRO A 82 13.77 -25.65 -30.74
CA PRO A 82 13.10 -26.84 -31.23
C PRO A 82 11.93 -26.45 -32.12
N GLU A 83 11.70 -27.19 -33.21
CA GLU A 83 10.60 -26.91 -34.12
C GLU A 83 9.26 -26.88 -33.35
N GLY A 84 8.47 -25.84 -33.58
CA GLY A 84 7.21 -25.60 -32.88
C GLY A 84 7.31 -24.80 -31.57
N VAL A 85 8.51 -24.41 -31.12
CA VAL A 85 8.67 -23.53 -29.94
C VAL A 85 8.76 -22.06 -30.39
N HIS A 86 7.68 -21.30 -30.18
CA HIS A 86 7.69 -19.84 -30.32
C HIS A 86 7.86 -19.19 -28.95
N LEU A 87 9.00 -18.53 -28.73
CA LEU A 87 9.18 -17.67 -27.55
C LEU A 87 8.61 -16.28 -27.86
N PRO A 88 7.61 -15.80 -27.12
CA PRO A 88 7.09 -14.45 -27.31
C PRO A 88 8.20 -13.43 -27.05
N ALA A 89 8.15 -12.32 -27.78
CA ALA A 89 9.10 -11.25 -27.56
C ALA A 89 8.92 -10.67 -26.13
N PRO A 90 10.00 -10.18 -25.50
CA PRO A 90 9.87 -9.49 -24.22
C PRO A 90 8.96 -8.27 -24.37
N SER A 91 7.90 -8.19 -23.55
CA SER A 91 6.89 -7.11 -23.61
C SER A 91 6.76 -6.38 -22.27
N LEU A 92 6.63 -5.05 -22.32
CA LEU A 92 6.39 -4.19 -21.15
C LEU A 92 4.90 -4.06 -20.80
N GLN A 93 4.00 -4.56 -21.65
CA GLN A 93 2.55 -4.38 -21.47
C GLN A 93 2.01 -4.97 -20.16
N PRO A 94 2.47 -6.14 -19.68
CA PRO A 94 2.02 -6.68 -18.39
C PRO A 94 2.36 -5.75 -17.20
N LEU A 95 3.50 -5.07 -17.26
CA LEU A 95 3.91 -4.11 -16.21
C LEU A 95 3.00 -2.88 -16.22
N ILE A 96 2.72 -2.31 -17.39
CA ILE A 96 1.83 -1.15 -17.53
C ILE A 96 0.43 -1.48 -17.00
N LEU A 97 -0.07 -2.67 -17.33
CA LEU A 97 -1.37 -3.15 -16.85
C LEU A 97 -1.40 -3.31 -15.33
N ALA A 98 -0.35 -3.87 -14.72
CA ALA A 98 -0.24 -4.00 -13.27
C ALA A 98 -0.21 -2.64 -12.56
N ILE A 99 0.53 -1.65 -13.11
CA ILE A 99 0.57 -0.28 -12.60
C ILE A 99 -0.82 0.36 -12.68
N GLY A 100 -1.49 0.27 -13.83
CA GLY A 100 -2.84 0.81 -14.00
C GLY A 100 -3.85 0.23 -13.01
N MET A 101 -3.82 -1.10 -12.81
CA MET A 101 -4.71 -1.79 -11.87
C MET A 101 -4.45 -1.34 -10.44
N THR A 102 -3.17 -1.20 -10.06
CA THR A 102 -2.78 -0.72 -8.73
C THR A 102 -3.32 0.70 -8.47
N ILE A 103 -3.14 1.62 -9.42
CA ILE A 103 -3.64 2.99 -9.32
C ILE A 103 -5.17 3.01 -9.25
N THR A 104 -5.84 2.12 -9.98
CA THR A 104 -7.31 2.00 -9.97
C THR A 104 -7.82 1.62 -8.59
N VAL A 105 -7.28 0.54 -8.00
CA VAL A 105 -7.66 0.07 -6.66
C VAL A 105 -7.30 1.12 -5.62
N PHE A 106 -6.13 1.75 -5.74
CA PHE A 106 -5.74 2.85 -4.87
C PHE A 106 -6.77 3.99 -4.94
N GLY A 107 -7.18 4.43 -6.13
CA GLY A 107 -8.21 5.45 -6.29
C GLY A 107 -9.59 5.06 -5.72
N MET A 108 -9.94 3.77 -5.71
CA MET A 108 -11.18 3.29 -5.08
C MET A 108 -11.15 3.44 -3.55
N VAL A 109 -10.01 3.14 -2.94
CA VAL A 109 -9.80 3.26 -1.49
C VAL A 109 -9.67 4.73 -1.08
N PHE A 110 -8.90 5.49 -1.85
CA PHE A 110 -8.54 6.88 -1.55
C PHE A 110 -9.43 7.84 -2.34
N ARG A 111 -10.66 8.05 -1.86
CA ARG A 111 -11.67 8.94 -2.47
C ARG A 111 -11.41 10.44 -2.25
N GLY A 112 -10.25 10.83 -1.73
CA GLY A 112 -9.95 12.20 -1.29
C GLY A 112 -9.93 13.26 -2.42
N LEU A 113 -9.73 12.82 -3.66
CA LEU A 113 -9.84 13.66 -4.86
C LEU A 113 -10.92 13.07 -5.77
N ALA A 114 -12.19 13.37 -5.48
CA ALA A 114 -13.32 12.89 -6.26
C ALA A 114 -14.04 14.05 -6.95
N ILE A 115 -14.45 13.81 -8.19
CA ILE A 115 -15.33 14.70 -8.94
C ILE A 115 -16.76 14.29 -8.59
N SER A 116 -17.51 15.19 -7.95
CA SER A 116 -18.94 15.01 -7.71
C SER A 116 -19.70 15.26 -9.01
N LEU A 117 -20.43 14.25 -9.48
CA LEU A 117 -21.20 14.31 -10.73
C LEU A 117 -22.71 14.43 -10.46
N ALA A 118 -23.18 13.90 -9.33
CA ALA A 118 -24.55 14.02 -8.86
C ALA A 118 -24.60 13.90 -7.32
N GLU A 119 -25.74 14.19 -6.70
CA GLU A 119 -25.96 13.94 -5.28
C GLU A 119 -25.69 12.47 -4.95
N GLY A 120 -24.71 12.22 -4.09
CA GLY A 120 -24.29 10.87 -3.68
C GLY A 120 -23.39 10.12 -4.67
N PHE A 121 -23.08 10.69 -5.85
CA PHE A 121 -22.20 10.05 -6.82
C PHE A 121 -20.93 10.88 -7.08
N SER A 122 -19.80 10.35 -6.60
CA SER A 122 -18.48 10.94 -6.80
C SER A 122 -17.52 9.91 -7.41
N LEU A 123 -16.83 10.33 -8.48
CA LEU A 123 -15.82 9.50 -9.15
C LEU A 123 -14.42 9.94 -8.71
N PRO A 124 -13.63 9.04 -8.06
CA PRO A 124 -12.26 9.36 -7.70
C PRO A 124 -11.41 9.59 -8.95
N VAL A 125 -10.77 10.76 -9.07
CA VAL A 125 -9.94 11.12 -10.23
C VAL A 125 -8.79 10.13 -10.40
N ILE A 126 -8.19 9.71 -9.28
CA ILE A 126 -7.09 8.74 -9.27
C ILE A 126 -7.55 7.39 -9.84
N MET A 127 -8.77 6.96 -9.51
CA MET A 127 -9.33 5.71 -10.04
C MET A 127 -9.49 5.78 -11.57
N LEU A 128 -10.00 6.91 -12.09
CA LEU A 128 -10.15 7.12 -13.52
C LEU A 128 -8.81 7.09 -14.25
N LEU A 129 -7.77 7.70 -13.66
CA LEU A 129 -6.42 7.70 -14.22
C LEU A 129 -5.86 6.28 -14.28
N GLY A 130 -6.04 5.49 -13.22
CA GLY A 130 -5.67 4.07 -13.20
C GLY A 130 -6.40 3.25 -14.28
N LEU A 131 -7.70 3.48 -14.48
CA LEU A 131 -8.49 2.81 -15.51
C LEU A 131 -7.96 3.10 -16.91
N VAL A 132 -7.63 4.37 -17.20
CA VAL A 132 -7.04 4.76 -18.49
C VAL A 132 -5.71 4.05 -18.74
N VAL A 133 -4.82 4.00 -17.74
CA VAL A 133 -3.53 3.31 -17.85
C VAL A 133 -3.71 1.80 -18.05
N THR A 134 -4.64 1.19 -17.30
CA THR A 134 -4.98 -0.24 -17.44
C THR A 134 -5.45 -0.54 -18.85
N LEU A 135 -6.35 0.28 -19.38
CA LEU A 135 -6.89 0.12 -20.73
C LEU A 135 -5.81 0.28 -21.79
N ALA A 136 -4.90 1.24 -21.62
CA ALA A 136 -3.76 1.43 -22.51
C ALA A 136 -2.83 0.20 -22.53
N GLY A 137 -2.49 -0.35 -21.35
CA GLY A 137 -1.68 -1.58 -21.26
C GLY A 137 -2.36 -2.78 -21.91
N PHE A 138 -3.66 -2.95 -21.69
CA PHE A 138 -4.43 -4.05 -22.29
C PHE A 138 -4.52 -3.94 -23.82
N ILE A 139 -4.83 -2.75 -24.33
CA ILE A 139 -4.88 -2.48 -25.78
C ILE A 139 -3.49 -2.68 -26.40
N GLY A 140 -2.44 -2.19 -25.74
CA GLY A 140 -1.05 -2.38 -26.17
C GLY A 140 -0.71 -3.85 -26.30
N TRP A 141 -1.08 -4.66 -25.31
CA TRP A 141 -0.84 -6.10 -25.30
C TRP A 141 -1.55 -6.83 -26.45
N ILE A 142 -2.83 -6.53 -26.70
CA ILE A 142 -3.58 -7.12 -27.82
C ILE A 142 -2.97 -6.71 -29.18
N ARG A 143 -2.49 -5.48 -29.31
CA ARG A 143 -1.84 -5.02 -30.54
C ARG A 143 -0.50 -5.73 -30.76
N GLU A 144 0.25 -5.98 -29.70
CA GLU A 144 1.51 -6.74 -29.75
C GLU A 144 1.27 -8.17 -30.23
N GLY A 145 0.33 -8.90 -29.61
CA GLY A 145 0.02 -10.28 -30.02
C GLY A 145 -0.48 -10.38 -31.46
N ARG A 146 -1.18 -9.36 -31.98
CA ARG A 146 -1.59 -9.32 -33.38
C ARG A 146 -0.42 -9.09 -34.35
N LYS A 147 0.63 -8.37 -33.93
CA LYS A 147 1.83 -8.18 -34.75
C LYS A 147 2.64 -9.47 -34.82
N GLU A 148 2.73 -10.20 -33.71
CA GLU A 148 3.44 -11.49 -33.63
C GLU A 148 2.74 -12.59 -34.44
N ALA A 149 1.41 -12.54 -34.56
CA ALA A 149 0.63 -13.53 -35.31
C ALA A 149 0.68 -13.35 -36.83
N GLN A 150 1.22 -12.23 -37.35
CA GLN A 150 1.34 -12.03 -38.79
C GLN A 150 2.58 -12.76 -39.31
N PRO A 151 2.44 -13.73 -40.24
CA PRO A 151 3.59 -14.38 -40.84
C PRO A 151 4.41 -13.35 -41.64
N HIS A 152 5.71 -13.28 -41.36
CA HIS A 152 6.68 -12.49 -42.10
C HIS A 152 7.00 -13.10 -43.46
#